data_AF-A0A5Q5BMA9-F1
#
_entry.id   AF-A0A5Q5BMA9-F1
#
_cell.length_a   1.000
_cell.length_b   1.000
_cell.length_c   1.000
_cell.angle_alpha   90.00
_cell.angle_beta   90.00
_cell.angle_gamma   90.00
#
_symmetry.space_group_name_H-M   'P 1'
#
loop_
_entity.id
_entity.type
_entity.pdbx_description
1 polymer ?
#
loop_
_entity_poly.entity_id
_entity_poly.type
_entity_poly.pdbx_seq_one_letter_code
_entity_poly.pdbx_strand_id
1 'polypeptide(L)'
;MGREKGSRWDVGTRDNAITLERFDDGDERVSEDVLEVEEARALAALLTKHADKLESSDRDKSSDSDKSSDDEKSSDDDESDDSDDSEKSEKSDSEKS
;
A
#
# COMPACT_ATOMS: atom_id res chain seq x y z
N MET A 1 -29.37 18.99 -15.60
CA MET A 1 -28.17 18.39 -15.00
C MET A 1 -28.39 16.90 -14.95
N GLY A 2 -27.68 16.16 -15.81
CA GLY A 2 -27.79 14.71 -15.89
C GLY A 2 -27.20 14.12 -14.61
N ARG A 3 -27.99 13.32 -13.89
CA ARG A 3 -27.45 12.41 -12.89
C ARG A 3 -26.59 11.45 -13.69
N GLU A 4 -25.28 11.47 -13.47
CA GLU A 4 -24.39 10.48 -14.05
C GLU A 4 -24.89 9.13 -13.54
N LYS A 5 -25.38 8.31 -14.47
CA LYS A 5 -26.03 7.04 -14.19
C LYS A 5 -24.94 6.09 -13.69
N GLY A 6 -24.77 6.02 -12.38
CA GLY A 6 -23.62 5.40 -11.75
C GLY A 6 -23.79 5.38 -10.24
N SER A 7 -23.71 4.19 -9.66
CA SER A 7 -23.79 4.01 -8.22
C SER A 7 -22.79 4.93 -7.52
N ARG A 8 -23.28 5.78 -6.61
CA ARG A 8 -22.45 6.68 -5.82
C ARG A 8 -21.82 5.92 -4.66
N TRP A 9 -20.55 6.21 -4.39
CA TRP A 9 -19.87 5.77 -3.17
C TRP A 9 -19.76 6.95 -2.21
N ASP A 10 -20.23 6.80 -0.98
CA ASP A 10 -19.99 7.73 0.12
C ASP A 10 -19.00 7.11 1.10
N VAL A 11 -18.06 7.92 1.58
CA VAL A 11 -17.05 7.51 2.55
C VAL A 11 -17.20 8.38 3.79
N GLY A 12 -17.39 7.75 4.93
CA GLY A 12 -17.57 8.40 6.22
C GLY A 12 -16.57 7.91 7.25
N THR A 13 -16.57 8.58 8.40
CA THR A 13 -15.87 8.12 9.59
C THR A 13 -16.85 8.07 10.75
N ARG A 14 -16.84 6.94 11.45
CA ARG A 14 -17.73 6.70 12.59
C ARG A 14 -17.06 5.75 13.56
N ASP A 15 -17.10 6.08 14.85
CA ASP A 15 -16.62 5.19 15.93
C ASP A 15 -15.17 4.68 15.73
N ASN A 16 -14.26 5.54 15.23
CA ASN A 16 -12.87 5.23 14.86
C ASN A 16 -12.68 4.22 13.71
N ALA A 17 -13.73 3.95 12.96
CA ALA A 17 -13.69 3.17 11.73
C ALA A 17 -14.11 4.02 10.52
N ILE A 18 -13.73 3.56 9.33
CA ILE A 18 -14.11 4.18 8.06
C ILE A 18 -15.31 3.42 7.51
N THR A 19 -16.38 4.14 7.16
CA THR A 19 -17.59 3.56 6.57
C THR A 19 -17.56 3.77 5.06
N LEU A 20 -17.77 2.69 4.30
CA LEU A 20 -17.83 2.70 2.85
C LEU A 20 -19.25 2.32 2.43
N GLU A 21 -19.97 3.27 1.85
CA GLU A 21 -21.40 3.14 1.57
C GLU A 21 -21.66 3.26 0.09
N ARG A 22 -22.37 2.29 -0.49
CA ARG A 22 -22.75 2.31 -1.89
C ARG A 22 -24.23 2.62 -2.03
N PHE A 23 -24.55 3.58 -2.89
CA PHE A 23 -25.91 3.99 -3.22
C PHE A 23 -26.24 3.67 -4.67
N ASP A 24 -27.47 3.22 -4.92
CA ASP A 24 -28.01 3.01 -6.26
C ASP A 24 -28.45 4.34 -6.91
N ASP A 25 -28.82 4.31 -8.20
CA ASP A 25 -29.41 5.43 -8.94
C ASP A 25 -30.67 6.02 -8.25
N GLY A 26 -31.31 5.26 -7.35
CA GLY A 26 -32.43 5.69 -6.53
C GLY A 26 -32.07 6.39 -5.19
N ASP A 27 -30.80 6.71 -4.95
CA ASP A 27 -30.30 7.21 -3.64
C ASP A 27 -30.57 6.24 -2.46
N GLU A 28 -30.82 4.96 -2.76
CA GLU A 28 -30.99 3.91 -1.76
C GLU A 28 -29.65 3.26 -1.47
N ARG A 29 -29.33 3.11 -0.17
CA ARG A 29 -28.11 2.42 0.28
C ARG A 29 -28.23 0.93 -0.01
N VAL A 30 -27.34 0.43 -0.87
CA VAL A 30 -27.28 -0.99 -1.26
C VAL A 30 -26.15 -1.76 -0.60
N SER A 31 -25.13 -1.08 -0.07
CA SER A 31 -24.02 -1.72 0.65
C SER A 31 -23.44 -0.77 1.69
N GLU A 32 -22.97 -1.33 2.80
CA GLU A 32 -22.26 -0.63 3.86
C GLU A 32 -21.19 -1.57 4.42
N ASP A 33 -19.93 -1.18 4.25
CA ASP A 33 -18.79 -1.84 4.87
C ASP A 33 -18.16 -0.92 5.90
N VAL A 34 -17.65 -1.51 6.98
CA VAL A 34 -16.91 -0.82 8.03
C VAL A 34 -15.49 -1.35 8.00
N LEU A 35 -14.53 -0.46 7.75
CA LEU A 35 -13.12 -0.77 7.60
C LEU A 35 -12.34 -0.18 8.76
N GLU A 36 -11.39 -0.94 9.29
CA GLU A 36 -10.36 -0.37 10.15
C GLU A 36 -9.44 0.56 9.35
N VAL A 37 -8.69 1.42 10.05
CA VAL A 37 -7.82 2.42 9.43
C VAL A 37 -6.78 1.79 8.49
N GLU A 38 -6.18 0.69 8.92
CA GLU A 38 -5.16 -0.01 8.13
C GLU A 38 -5.77 -0.73 6.91
N GLU A 39 -6.96 -1.28 7.05
CA GLU A 39 -7.70 -1.91 5.94
C GLU A 39 -8.08 -0.87 4.88
N ALA A 40 -8.57 0.30 5.30
CA ALA A 40 -8.91 1.39 4.40
C ALA A 40 -7.68 1.92 3.63
N ARG A 41 -6.52 2.00 4.31
CA ARG A 41 -5.25 2.37 3.67
C ARG A 41 -4.81 1.33 2.63
N ALA A 42 -4.91 0.04 2.98
CA ALA A 42 -4.59 -1.03 2.05
C ALA A 42 -5.52 -1.01 0.82
N LEU A 43 -6.82 -0.80 1.03
CA LEU A 43 -7.81 -0.65 -0.05
C LEU A 43 -7.47 0.54 -0.94
N ALA A 44 -7.17 1.70 -0.36
CA ALA A 44 -6.79 2.90 -1.11
C ALA A 44 -5.53 2.66 -1.98
N ALA A 45 -4.50 2.01 -1.42
CA ALA A 45 -3.30 1.67 -2.17
C ALA A 45 -3.58 0.74 -3.35
N LEU A 46 -4.47 -0.25 -3.17
CA LEU A 46 -4.88 -1.14 -4.26
C LEU A 46 -5.65 -0.40 -5.34
N LEU A 47 -6.60 0.46 -4.97
CA LEU A 47 -7.38 1.26 -5.91
C LEU A 47 -6.47 2.16 -6.75
N THR A 48 -5.56 2.90 -6.11
CA THR A 48 -4.56 3.74 -6.79
C THR A 48 -3.71 2.93 -7.76
N LYS A 49 -3.13 1.81 -7.29
CA LYS A 49 -2.30 0.94 -8.14
C LYS A 49 -3.04 0.42 -9.37
N HIS A 50 -4.33 0.11 -9.25
CA HIS A 50 -5.13 -0.35 -10.39
C HIS A 50 -5.51 0.81 -11.33
N ALA A 51 -5.81 1.99 -10.79
CA ALA A 51 -6.03 3.20 -11.60
C ALA A 51 -4.79 3.58 -12.41
N ASP A 52 -3.61 3.60 -11.77
CA ASP A 52 -2.33 3.92 -12.41
C ASP A 52 -2.00 2.96 -13.55
N LYS A 53 -2.28 1.67 -13.38
CA LYS A 53 -2.11 0.66 -14.44
C LYS A 53 -3.01 0.92 -15.65
N LEU A 54 -4.27 1.29 -15.41
CA LEU A 54 -5.21 1.61 -16.49
C LEU A 54 -4.79 2.90 -17.21
N GLU A 55 -4.39 3.93 -16.46
CA GLU A 55 -3.89 5.18 -17.04
C GLU A 55 -2.63 4.95 -17.88
N SER A 56 -1.70 4.13 -17.37
CA SER A 56 -0.47 3.77 -18.10
C SER A 56 -0.77 2.97 -19.37
N SER A 57 -1.80 2.11 -19.36
CA SER A 57 -2.21 1.32 -20.53
C SER A 57 -2.89 2.16 -21.63
N ASP A 58 -3.55 3.27 -21.28
CA ASP A 58 -4.09 4.24 -22.23
C ASP A 58 -3.00 5.15 -22.84
N ARG A 59 -1.87 5.33 -22.15
CA ARG A 59 -0.73 6.15 -22.60
C ARG A 59 0.14 5.49 -23.68
N ASP A 60 0.05 4.18 -23.90
CA ASP A 60 0.75 3.49 -25.01
C ASP A 60 0.23 3.86 -26.41
N LYS A 61 -0.80 4.71 -26.52
CA LYS A 61 -1.36 5.21 -27.78
C LYS A 61 -0.89 6.62 -28.17
N SER A 62 -0.08 7.32 -27.37
CA SER A 62 0.45 8.63 -27.79
C SER A 62 1.80 8.98 -27.18
N SER A 63 2.82 8.88 -28.04
CA SER A 63 4.07 9.65 -28.02
C SER A 63 4.97 9.52 -26.80
N ASP A 64 6.04 8.73 -26.97
CA ASP A 64 7.44 9.19 -26.85
C ASP A 64 7.60 10.54 -26.12
N SER A 65 7.90 10.49 -24.82
CA SER A 65 8.58 11.55 -24.07
C SER A 65 8.97 11.02 -22.69
N ASP A 66 10.27 10.80 -22.53
CA ASP A 66 11.02 10.78 -21.27
C ASP A 66 10.29 11.37 -20.06
N LYS A 67 10.03 10.53 -19.06
CA LYS A 67 10.18 10.95 -17.67
C LYS A 67 11.15 10.02 -16.97
N SER A 68 12.39 10.50 -16.97
CA SER A 68 13.49 10.08 -16.13
C SER A 68 13.00 9.70 -14.73
N SER A 69 13.30 8.46 -14.35
CA SER A 69 13.31 8.03 -12.96
C SER A 69 14.55 8.66 -12.34
N ASP A 70 14.36 9.83 -11.72
CA ASP A 70 15.38 10.52 -10.91
C ASP A 70 15.00 10.39 -9.43
N ASP A 71 15.98 9.97 -8.63
CA ASP A 71 16.03 9.79 -7.17
C ASP A 71 15.11 8.71 -6.56
N GLU A 72 15.61 7.73 -5.80
CA GLU A 72 16.43 7.94 -4.59
C GLU A 72 17.73 7.14 -4.55
N LYS A 73 18.79 7.84 -4.12
CA LYS A 73 20.09 7.29 -3.80
C LYS A 73 20.03 6.63 -2.42
N SER A 74 20.10 5.30 -2.38
CA SER A 74 20.49 4.60 -1.16
C SER A 74 22.01 4.60 -1.07
N SER A 75 22.57 5.63 -0.41
CA SER A 75 23.84 5.47 0.28
C SER A 75 23.59 4.47 1.41
N ASP A 76 24.06 3.24 1.25
CA ASP A 76 24.46 2.45 2.41
C ASP A 76 25.96 2.18 2.25
N ASP A 77 26.65 2.78 3.19
CA ASP A 77 28.08 2.96 3.27
C ASP A 77 28.78 1.62 3.53
N ASP A 78 29.99 1.56 3.00
CA ASP A 78 30.97 0.50 3.06
C ASP A 78 31.35 0.14 4.50
N GLU A 79 31.26 -1.13 4.89
CA GLU A 79 32.33 -1.76 5.67
C GLU A 79 32.37 -3.26 5.33
N SER A 80 33.14 -3.58 4.28
CA SER A 80 33.93 -4.80 4.31
C SER A 80 35.11 -4.57 5.25
N ASP A 81 35.32 -5.45 6.21
CA ASP A 81 36.55 -6.27 6.31
C ASP A 81 36.62 -6.88 7.72
N ASP A 82 36.67 -8.21 7.78
CA ASP A 82 37.87 -8.93 8.23
C ASP A 82 37.45 -10.33 8.70
N SER A 83 37.81 -11.32 7.88
CA SER A 83 37.78 -12.72 8.24
C SER A 83 39.11 -13.07 8.89
N ASP A 84 39.09 -13.32 10.19
CA ASP A 84 40.12 -14.11 10.89
C ASP A 84 39.56 -14.38 12.30
N ASP A 85 39.66 -15.50 12.97
CA ASP A 85 40.14 -16.85 12.72
C ASP A 85 39.95 -17.51 14.10
N SER A 86 39.85 -18.83 14.11
CA SER A 86 40.29 -19.64 15.24
C SER A 86 39.59 -19.53 16.62
N GLU A 87 38.75 -20.55 16.83
CA GLU A 87 39.10 -21.68 17.71
C GLU A 87 38.63 -21.69 19.18
N LYS A 88 38.16 -22.90 19.54
CA LYS A 88 38.12 -23.56 20.86
C LYS A 88 36.88 -23.34 21.74
N SER A 89 35.96 -24.29 21.60
CA SER A 89 35.59 -25.25 22.64
C SER A 89 36.00 -24.93 24.08
N GLU A 90 35.03 -24.83 25.01
CA GLU A 90 34.96 -25.74 26.16
C GLU A 90 33.63 -25.65 26.91
N LYS A 91 33.20 -26.82 27.37
CA LYS A 91 32.01 -27.06 28.20
C LYS A 91 32.22 -26.58 29.64
N SER A 92 31.13 -26.29 30.35
CA SER A 92 30.79 -26.67 31.76
C SER A 92 29.63 -25.78 32.22
N ASP A 93 28.40 -26.28 32.35
CA ASP A 93 27.84 -26.96 33.54
C ASP A 93 28.13 -26.23 34.87
N SER A 94 27.10 -25.58 35.45
CA SER A 94 26.75 -25.77 36.86
C SER A 94 25.43 -25.05 37.17
N GLU A 95 24.42 -25.84 37.52
CA GLU A 95 23.33 -25.42 38.39
C GLU A 95 23.87 -24.80 39.69
N LYS A 96 23.07 -23.89 40.26
CA LYS A 96 22.66 -23.81 41.69
C LYS A 96 22.71 -22.40 42.28
N SER A 97 21.55 -21.88 42.63
CA SER A 97 21.32 -21.05 43.82
C SER A 97 19.88 -21.25 44.27
#